data_AF-W9GGC8-F1
#
_entry.id   AF-W9GGC8-F1
#
_cell.length_a   1.000
_cell.length_b   1.000
_cell.length_c   1.000
_cell.angle_alpha   90.00
_cell.angle_beta   90.00
_cell.angle_gamma   90.00
#
_symmetry.space_group_name_H-M   'P 1'
#
loop_
_entity.id
_entity.type
_entity.pdbx_description
1 polymer ?
#
loop_
_entity_poly.entity_id
_entity_poly.type
_entity_poly.pdbx_seq_one_letter_code
_entity_poly.pdbx_strand_id
1 'polypeptide(L)'
;MADHGWTSDAQYNCLVNLWNGESAWNFTATNQSSGAYGIPQSLPGSKMAKFGNDWRTNPVTQLKWGLWYIEQSYGNPCNAWSFWLSKSPHWY
;
A
#
# COMPACT_ATOMS: atom_id res chain seq x y z
N MET A 1 -3.80 -3.98 -11.83
CA MET A 1 -2.92 -2.93 -12.39
C MET A 1 -3.49 -2.40 -13.69
N ALA A 2 -3.78 -3.27 -14.67
CA ALA A 2 -4.50 -2.88 -15.88
C ALA A 2 -5.87 -2.21 -15.60
N ASP A 3 -6.59 -2.67 -14.57
CA ASP A 3 -7.87 -2.07 -14.12
C ASP A 3 -7.76 -0.60 -13.68
N HIS A 4 -6.58 -0.18 -13.19
CA HIS A 4 -6.29 1.20 -12.78
C HIS A 4 -5.64 2.03 -13.90
N GLY A 5 -5.55 1.49 -15.12
CA GLY A 5 -4.86 2.15 -16.25
C GLY A 5 -3.33 2.22 -16.11
N TRP A 6 -2.74 1.54 -15.11
CA TRP A 6 -1.29 1.50 -14.92
C TRP A 6 -0.69 0.35 -15.75
N THR A 7 -0.35 0.65 -17.01
CA THR A 7 0.04 -0.36 -18.00
C THR A 7 1.56 -0.47 -18.23
N SER A 8 2.38 0.37 -17.59
CA SER A 8 3.83 0.34 -17.77
C SER A 8 4.54 -0.44 -16.65
N ASP A 9 5.61 -1.16 -17.02
CA ASP A 9 6.51 -1.86 -16.08
C ASP A 9 7.09 -0.91 -15.02
N ALA A 10 7.22 0.37 -15.34
CA ALA A 10 7.64 1.41 -14.41
C ALA A 10 6.68 1.54 -13.21
N GLN A 11 5.36 1.55 -13.45
CA GLN A 11 4.36 1.65 -12.37
C GLN A 11 4.38 0.40 -11.49
N TYR A 12 4.62 -0.78 -12.07
CA TYR A 12 4.79 -1.99 -11.29
C TYR A 12 6.02 -1.92 -10.40
N ASN A 13 7.17 -1.53 -10.95
CA ASN A 13 8.42 -1.43 -10.18
C ASN A 13 8.30 -0.41 -9.03
N CYS A 14 7.64 0.73 -9.27
CA CYS A 14 7.32 1.70 -8.21
C CYS A 14 6.46 1.08 -7.10
N LEU A 15 5.42 0.32 -7.46
CA LEU A 15 4.56 -0.37 -6.49
C LEU A 15 5.35 -1.40 -5.67
N VAL A 16 6.18 -2.19 -6.35
CA VAL A 16 7.03 -3.22 -5.72
C VAL A 16 7.97 -2.60 -4.71
N ASN A 17 8.66 -1.52 -5.09
CA ASN A 17 9.57 -0.82 -4.18
C ASN A 17 8.82 -0.19 -3.00
N LEU A 18 7.67 0.43 -3.26
CA LEU A 18 6.80 1.01 -2.22
C LEU A 18 6.41 -0.04 -1.19
N TRP A 19 5.76 -1.13 -1.60
CA TRP A 19 5.28 -2.14 -0.67
C TRP A 19 6.41 -2.99 -0.05
N ASN A 20 7.56 -3.09 -0.72
CA ASN A 20 8.77 -3.61 -0.08
C ASN A 20 9.20 -2.74 1.11
N GLY A 21 9.22 -1.42 0.93
CA GLY A 21 9.58 -0.47 1.99
C GLY A 21 8.55 -0.39 3.12
N GLU A 22 7.26 -0.58 2.81
CA GLU A 22 6.18 -0.54 3.80
C GLU A 22 6.13 -1.81 4.66
N SER A 23 6.21 -3.00 4.05
CA SER A 23 5.91 -4.25 4.76
C SER A 23 6.66 -5.49 4.25
N ALA A 24 7.53 -5.36 3.25
CA ALA A 24 8.07 -6.50 2.51
C ALA A 24 6.97 -7.45 2.00
N TRP A 25 5.82 -6.88 1.58
CA TRP A 25 4.63 -7.62 1.14
C TRP A 25 4.00 -8.53 2.20
N ASN A 26 4.34 -8.36 3.48
CA ASN A 26 3.77 -9.15 4.56
C ASN A 26 2.39 -8.61 4.97
N PHE A 27 1.34 -9.37 4.65
CA PHE A 27 -0.05 -9.01 4.97
C PHE A 27 -0.38 -9.04 6.47
N THR A 28 0.48 -9.61 7.31
CA THR A 28 0.37 -9.54 8.78
C THR A 28 1.31 -8.52 9.41
N ALA A 29 2.08 -7.77 8.62
CA ALA A 29 2.98 -6.74 9.13
C ALA A 29 2.19 -5.72 9.96
N THR A 30 2.65 -5.51 11.19
CA THR A 30 2.09 -4.50 12.08
C THR A 30 3.22 -3.62 12.57
N ASN A 31 3.17 -2.33 12.27
CA ASN A 31 4.08 -1.38 12.86
C ASN A 31 3.73 -1.20 14.34
N GLN A 32 4.68 -1.49 15.24
CA GLN A 32 4.43 -1.46 16.69
C GLN A 32 4.24 -0.03 17.24
N SER A 33 4.89 0.96 16.62
CA SER A 33 4.81 2.37 17.05
C SER A 33 3.47 3.00 16.64
N SER A 34 3.05 2.80 15.39
CA SER A 34 1.89 3.48 14.82
C SER A 34 0.61 2.63 14.76
N GLY A 35 0.73 1.30 14.78
CA GLY A 35 -0.38 0.38 14.55
C GLY A 35 -0.78 0.24 13.08
N ALA A 36 0.03 0.76 12.13
CA ALA A 36 -0.18 0.53 10.71
C ALA A 36 -0.14 -0.96 10.37
N TYR A 37 -1.03 -1.42 9.47
CA TYR A 37 -1.28 -2.84 9.25
C TYR A 37 -1.29 -3.27 7.79
N GLY A 38 -0.73 -4.46 7.54
CA GLY A 38 -0.83 -5.19 6.28
C GLY A 38 0.12 -4.70 5.20
N ILE A 39 -0.06 -5.21 3.98
CA ILE A 39 0.77 -4.87 2.82
C ILE A 39 0.90 -3.35 2.62
N PRO A 40 -0.21 -2.58 2.61
CA PRO A 40 -0.15 -1.14 2.36
C PRO A 40 0.13 -0.31 3.62
N GLN A 41 0.41 -0.95 4.77
CA GLN A 41 0.58 -0.29 6.07
C GLN A 41 -0.52 0.76 6.35
N SER A 42 -1.80 0.33 6.25
CA SER A 42 -2.93 1.23 6.45
C SER A 42 -3.04 1.68 7.91
N LEU A 43 -3.25 2.98 8.12
CA LEU A 43 -3.50 3.57 9.44
C LEU A 43 -4.82 4.37 9.48
N PRO A 44 -5.84 3.93 10.26
CA PRO A 44 -5.94 2.61 10.88
C PRO A 44 -6.13 1.49 9.84
N GLY A 45 -5.73 0.26 10.18
CA GLY A 45 -5.90 -0.92 9.32
C GLY A 45 -7.36 -1.18 8.90
N SER A 46 -8.32 -0.79 9.76
CA SER A 46 -9.76 -0.94 9.52
C SER A 46 -10.29 -0.21 8.29
N LYS A 47 -9.55 0.76 7.71
CA LYS A 47 -9.93 1.40 6.44
C LYS A 47 -10.06 0.38 5.30
N MET A 48 -9.31 -0.72 5.37
CA MET A 48 -9.38 -1.81 4.39
C MET A 48 -10.72 -2.57 4.42
N ALA A 49 -11.50 -2.44 5.50
CA ALA A 49 -12.85 -3.04 5.59
C ALA A 49 -13.80 -2.58 4.48
N LYS A 50 -13.51 -1.45 3.83
CA LYS A 50 -14.23 -0.96 2.64
C LYS A 50 -14.27 -1.99 1.50
N PHE A 51 -13.27 -2.85 1.38
CA PHE A 51 -13.19 -3.88 0.32
C PHE A 51 -13.53 -5.29 0.81
N GLY A 52 -13.68 -5.49 2.12
CA GLY A 52 -14.00 -6.79 2.72
C GLY A 52 -13.82 -6.80 4.23
N ASN A 53 -14.76 -7.40 4.95
CA ASN A 53 -14.68 -7.53 6.41
C ASN A 53 -13.52 -8.42 6.87
N ASP A 54 -12.96 -9.23 5.96
CA ASP A 54 -11.83 -10.12 6.14
C ASP A 54 -10.45 -9.44 5.89
N TRP A 55 -10.42 -8.10 5.79
CA TRP A 55 -9.20 -7.32 5.52
C TRP A 55 -7.98 -7.68 6.38
N ARG A 56 -8.22 -8.14 7.61
CA ARG A 56 -7.15 -8.51 8.54
C ARG A 56 -6.45 -9.81 8.15
N THR A 57 -7.13 -10.73 7.49
CA THR A 57 -6.57 -12.06 7.16
C THR A 57 -6.51 -12.34 5.66
N ASN A 58 -7.15 -11.50 4.84
CA ASN A 58 -7.19 -11.68 3.40
C ASN A 58 -6.23 -10.71 2.68
N PRO A 59 -5.09 -11.18 2.14
CA PRO A 59 -4.16 -10.33 1.41
C PRO A 59 -4.78 -9.71 0.16
N VAL A 60 -5.76 -10.37 -0.49
CA VAL A 60 -6.45 -9.81 -1.66
C VAL A 60 -7.24 -8.56 -1.29
N THR A 61 -7.91 -8.55 -0.13
CA THR A 61 -8.62 -7.38 0.37
C THR A 61 -7.65 -6.23 0.64
N GLN A 62 -6.48 -6.51 1.19
CA GLN A 62 -5.43 -5.50 1.43
C GLN A 62 -4.87 -4.94 0.12
N LEU A 63 -4.61 -5.80 -0.87
CA LEU A 63 -4.13 -5.40 -2.20
C LEU A 63 -5.15 -4.51 -2.90
N LYS A 64 -6.43 -4.90 -2.92
CA LYS A 64 -7.51 -4.09 -3.54
C LYS A 64 -7.62 -2.72 -2.91
N TRP A 65 -7.64 -2.65 -1.58
CA TRP A 65 -7.70 -1.37 -0.89
C TRP A 65 -6.43 -0.55 -1.11
N GLY A 66 -5.25 -1.17 -1.08
CA GLY A 66 -3.96 -0.49 -1.27
C GLY A 66 -3.83 0.13 -2.66
N LEU A 67 -4.20 -0.61 -3.71
CA LEU A 67 -4.20 -0.09 -5.08
C LEU A 67 -5.22 1.06 -5.23
N TRP A 68 -6.44 0.89 -4.71
CA TRP A 68 -7.44 1.95 -4.70
C TRP A 68 -6.95 3.20 -3.96
N TYR A 69 -6.32 3.04 -2.79
CA TYR A 69 -5.80 4.16 -2.02
C TYR A 69 -4.69 4.89 -2.77
N ILE A 70 -3.78 4.17 -3.44
CA ILE A 70 -2.74 4.76 -4.27
C ILE A 70 -3.34 5.61 -5.39
N GLU A 71 -4.36 5.09 -6.08
CA GLU A 71 -5.07 5.82 -7.13
C GLU A 71 -5.74 7.08 -6.60
N GLN A 72 -6.45 7.00 -5.47
CA GLN A 72 -7.18 8.16 -4.92
C GLN A 72 -6.26 9.23 -4.33
N SER A 73 -5.16 8.84 -3.68
CA SER A 73 -4.29 9.78 -2.96
C SER A 73 -3.12 10.28 -3.79
N TYR A 74 -2.61 9.47 -4.72
CA TYR A 74 -1.40 9.78 -5.48
C TYR A 74 -1.60 9.68 -6.99
N GLY A 75 -2.73 9.16 -7.46
CA GLY A 75 -3.03 8.92 -8.88
C GLY A 75 -2.37 7.66 -9.43
N ASN A 76 -1.10 7.41 -9.11
CA ASN A 76 -0.36 6.23 -9.56
C ASN A 76 0.75 5.78 -8.59
N PRO A 77 1.25 4.53 -8.71
CA PRO A 77 2.30 3.99 -7.86
C PRO A 77 3.60 4.78 -7.85
N CYS A 78 4.04 5.33 -8.97
CA CYS A 78 5.28 6.11 -9.01
C CYS A 78 5.18 7.44 -8.26
N ASN A 79 4.01 8.10 -8.29
CA ASN A 79 3.76 9.28 -7.46
C ASN A 79 3.75 8.92 -5.97
N ALA A 80 3.12 7.79 -5.62
CA ALA A 80 3.11 7.30 -4.23
C ALA A 80 4.53 6.95 -3.76
N TRP A 81 5.32 6.29 -4.61
CA TRP A 81 6.71 5.95 -4.33
C TRP A 81 7.60 7.19 -4.21
N SER A 82 7.44 8.18 -5.10
CA SER A 82 8.17 9.44 -5.01
C SER A 82 7.81 10.21 -3.73
N PHE A 83 6.54 10.22 -3.33
CA PHE A 83 6.12 10.78 -2.06
C PHE A 83 6.75 10.04 -0.87
N TRP A 84 6.78 8.71 -0.90
CA TRP A 84 7.42 7.88 0.12
C TRP A 84 8.92 8.23 0.27
N LEU A 85 9.66 8.33 -0.84
CA LEU A 85 11.07 8.74 -0.85
C LEU A 85 11.28 10.16 -0.28
N SER A 86 10.32 11.06 -0.47
CA SER A 86 10.41 12.44 0.03
C SER A 86 10.28 12.57 1.55
N LYS A 87 9.80 11.52 2.24
CA LYS A 87 9.60 11.49 3.70
C LYS A 87 10.83 10.98 4.46
N SER A 88 12.02 10.99 3.85
CA SER A 88 13.26 10.48 4.44
C SER A 88 13.94 11.46 5.42
N PRO A 89 14.58 11.02 6.54
CA PRO A 89 14.73 9.62 6.95
C PRO A 89 13.38 8.98 7.20
N HIS A 90 13.15 7.76 6.70
CA HIS A 90 11.85 7.08 6.79
C HIS A 90 11.51 6.85 8.28
N TRP A 91 10.95 7.84 8.96
CA TRP A 91 10.68 7.75 10.39
C TRP A 91 9.44 6.89 10.59
N TYR A 92 9.67 5.65 11.03
CA TYR A 92 8.71 4.81 11.73
C TYR A 92 9.11 4.69 13.20
#